data_AF-A0A1V9Y5B7-F1
#
_entry.id   AF-A0A1V9Y5B7-F1
#
_cell.length_a   1.000
_cell.length_b   1.000
_cell.length_c   1.000
_cell.angle_alpha   90.00
_cell.angle_beta   90.00
_cell.angle_gamma   90.00
#
_symmetry.space_group_name_H-M   'P 1'
#
loop_
_entity.id
_entity.type
_entity.pdbx_description
1 polymer ?
#
loop_
_entity_poly.entity_id
_entity_poly.type
_entity_poly.pdbx_seq_one_letter_code
_entity_poly.pdbx_strand_id
1 'polypeptide(L)'
;MLWEVVSGDLPHFLGQVRELQESHAKATKELALREARILELEKQVAGLQKDYLELSLESTSREQDSRRRLLLSCIQATTHALAHGHQLNPTTQIPVLQAIDEFLQDMLDTDVDQKTLQSITATLGSLLHDPSCLLLPSIVALVHTIFIKLTLVAAMIPASLLPDVVPIFSLMTKSSWGTSVLVGCNFVGALLAIMQSGTLQTKISQPIYIALLSLLQHLLDHTGYRALNQQHHDDIFAFFKVYARRLHEEFRKSQS
;
A
#
# COMPACT_ATOMS: atom_id res chain seq x y z
N MET A 1 -55.92 7.94 -47.20
CA MET A 1 -55.66 7.37 -45.86
C MET A 1 -54.18 7.18 -45.53
N LEU A 2 -53.35 6.42 -46.27
CA LEU A 2 -51.91 6.34 -45.94
C LEU A 2 -51.12 7.64 -46.23
N TRP A 3 -51.50 8.38 -47.26
CA TRP A 3 -50.82 9.62 -47.65
C TRP A 3 -51.03 10.80 -46.69
N GLU A 4 -52.14 10.85 -45.94
CA GLU A 4 -52.43 11.94 -45.00
C GLU A 4 -51.65 11.80 -43.69
N VAL A 5 -51.39 10.57 -43.23
CA VAL A 5 -50.53 10.29 -42.07
C VAL A 5 -49.05 10.55 -42.42
N VAL A 6 -48.62 10.18 -43.63
CA VAL A 6 -47.25 10.41 -44.11
C VAL A 6 -46.98 11.89 -44.40
N SER A 7 -47.96 12.68 -44.81
CA SER A 7 -47.77 14.11 -45.12
C SER A 7 -47.88 15.03 -43.91
N GLY A 8 -48.59 14.63 -42.85
CA GLY A 8 -48.67 15.39 -41.60
C GLY A 8 -47.54 15.08 -40.61
N ASP A 9 -47.21 13.81 -40.41
CA ASP A 9 -46.30 13.39 -39.33
C ASP A 9 -44.82 13.37 -39.75
N LEU A 10 -44.53 13.13 -41.04
CA LEU A 10 -43.15 13.08 -41.53
C LEU A 10 -42.43 14.44 -41.45
N PRO A 11 -43.05 15.58 -41.81
CA PRO A 11 -42.42 16.89 -41.64
C PRO A 11 -42.18 17.24 -40.16
N HIS A 12 -43.11 16.85 -39.27
CA HIS A 12 -42.97 17.06 -37.83
C HIS A 12 -41.84 16.21 -37.25
N PHE A 13 -41.77 14.93 -37.62
CA PHE A 13 -40.69 14.02 -37.24
C PHE A 13 -39.32 14.49 -37.76
N LEU A 14 -39.24 14.94 -39.02
CA LEU A 14 -38.02 15.52 -39.58
C LEU A 14 -37.60 16.82 -38.86
N GLY A 15 -38.57 17.63 -38.42
CA GLY A 15 -38.33 18.78 -37.55
C GLY A 15 -37.73 18.39 -36.20
N GLN A 16 -38.33 17.42 -35.51
CA GLN A 16 -37.83 16.91 -34.22
C GLN A 16 -36.44 16.28 -34.36
N VAL A 17 -36.18 15.51 -35.42
CA VAL A 17 -34.86 14.93 -35.69
C VAL A 17 -33.83 16.02 -35.93
N ARG A 18 -34.18 17.10 -36.62
CA ARG A 18 -33.29 18.25 -36.84
C ARG A 18 -32.99 18.99 -35.54
N GLU A 19 -34.00 19.27 -34.72
CA GLU A 19 -33.83 19.89 -33.40
C GLU A 19 -32.97 19.01 -32.48
N LEU A 20 -33.18 17.69 -32.50
CA LEU A 20 -32.39 16.74 -31.73
C LEU A 20 -30.94 16.68 -32.22
N GLN A 21 -30.70 16.73 -33.53
CA GLN A 21 -29.36 16.79 -34.12
C GLN A 21 -28.64 18.09 -33.74
N GLU A 22 -29.32 19.24 -33.77
CA GLU A 22 -28.76 20.52 -33.37
C GLU A 22 -28.46 20.55 -31.86
N SER A 23 -29.36 20.00 -31.04
CA SER A 23 -29.15 19.86 -29.60
C SER A 23 -27.97 18.93 -29.27
N HIS A 24 -27.85 17.79 -29.96
CA HIS A 24 -26.73 16.87 -29.81
C HIS A 24 -25.41 17.49 -30.25
N ALA A 25 -25.39 18.24 -31.36
CA ALA A 25 -24.22 18.97 -31.83
C ALA A 25 -23.77 20.05 -30.82
N LYS A 26 -24.73 20.72 -30.18
CA LYS A 26 -24.45 21.71 -29.13
C LYS A 26 -23.89 21.04 -27.87
N ALA A 27 -24.49 19.95 -27.41
CA ALA A 27 -24.05 19.21 -26.22
C ALA A 27 -22.65 18.60 -26.41
N THR A 28 -22.36 18.03 -27.58
CA THR A 28 -21.01 17.50 -27.89
C THR A 28 -19.94 18.58 -27.93
N LYS A 29 -20.26 19.76 -28.48
CA LYS A 29 -19.34 20.90 -28.47
C LYS A 29 -19.08 21.41 -27.04
N GLU A 30 -20.11 21.46 -26.20
CA GLU A 30 -19.97 21.87 -24.80
C GLU A 30 -19.19 20.83 -23.97
N LEU A 31 -19.41 19.54 -24.23
CA LEU A 31 -18.65 18.45 -23.60
C LEU A 31 -17.16 18.56 -23.94
N ALA A 32 -16.81 18.75 -25.22
CA ALA A 32 -15.42 18.89 -25.67
C ALA A 32 -14.72 20.11 -25.01
N LEU A 33 -15.46 21.22 -24.82
CA LEU A 33 -14.97 22.40 -24.11
C LEU A 33 -14.69 22.11 -22.63
N ARG A 34 -15.57 21.34 -21.96
CA ARG A 34 -15.38 20.93 -20.57
C ARG A 34 -14.23 19.95 -20.41
N GLU A 35 -14.08 18.99 -21.31
CA GLU A 35 -12.96 18.04 -21.31
C GLU A 35 -11.61 18.75 -21.50
N ALA A 36 -11.53 19.70 -22.43
CA ALA A 36 -10.33 20.52 -22.60
C ALA A 36 -9.99 21.32 -21.33
N ARG A 37 -11.01 21.83 -20.64
CA ARG A 37 -10.82 22.55 -19.38
C ARG A 37 -10.38 21.64 -18.23
N ILE A 38 -10.89 20.40 -18.18
CA ILE A 38 -10.46 19.40 -17.19
C ILE A 38 -8.99 19.05 -17.41
N LEU A 39 -8.59 18.76 -18.65
CA LEU A 39 -7.19 18.47 -18.99
C LEU A 39 -6.25 19.64 -18.64
N GLU A 40 -6.70 20.88 -18.83
CA GLU A 40 -5.95 22.07 -18.44
C GLU A 40 -5.79 22.17 -16.91
N LEU A 41 -6.86 21.91 -16.17
CA LEU A 41 -6.83 21.90 -14.70
C LEU A 41 -5.98 20.76 -14.14
N GLU A 42 -6.05 19.56 -14.73
CA GLU A 42 -5.19 18.43 -14.35
C GLU A 42 -3.71 18.77 -14.56
N LYS A 43 -3.37 19.42 -15.67
CA LYS A 43 -2.02 19.90 -15.94
C LYS A 43 -1.57 20.97 -14.93
N GLN A 44 -2.46 21.88 -14.54
CA GLN A 44 -2.18 22.88 -13.51
C GLN A 44 -1.98 22.25 -12.13
N VAL A 45 -2.78 21.26 -11.76
CA VAL A 45 -2.63 20.51 -10.50
C VAL A 45 -1.30 19.76 -10.47
N ALA A 46 -0.93 19.08 -11.56
CA ALA A 46 0.35 18.40 -11.68
C ALA A 46 1.54 19.39 -11.60
N GLY A 47 1.42 20.57 -12.20
CA GLY A 47 2.41 21.64 -12.10
C GLY A 47 2.57 22.15 -10.67
N LEU A 48 1.45 22.46 -10.00
CA LEU A 48 1.46 22.91 -8.60
C LEU A 48 2.00 21.84 -7.64
N GLN A 49 1.71 20.57 -7.89
CA GLN A 49 2.28 19.46 -7.10
C GLN A 49 3.79 19.37 -7.28
N LYS A 50 4.28 19.56 -8.51
CA LYS A 50 5.72 19.57 -8.81
C LYS A 50 6.43 20.76 -8.16
N ASP A 51 5.91 21.97 -8.35
CA ASP A 51 6.48 23.20 -7.80
C ASP A 51 6.47 23.17 -6.26
N TYR A 52 5.42 22.60 -5.67
CA TYR A 52 5.34 22.38 -4.23
C TYR A 52 6.39 21.38 -3.73
N LEU A 53 6.63 20.28 -4.45
CA LEU A 53 7.67 19.30 -4.10
C LEU A 53 9.08 19.90 -4.22
N GLU A 54 9.31 20.75 -5.22
CA GLU A 54 10.59 21.47 -5.41
C GLU A 54 10.83 22.50 -4.28
N LEU A 55 9.82 23.31 -3.93
CA LEU A 55 9.89 24.25 -2.80
C LEU A 55 10.00 23.54 -1.44
N SER A 56 9.48 22.32 -1.34
CA SER A 56 9.48 21.50 -0.13
C SER A 56 10.86 20.91 0.22
N LEU A 57 11.81 20.89 -0.74
CA LEU A 57 13.19 20.46 -0.52
C LEU A 57 14.06 21.53 0.17
N GLU A 58 13.60 22.79 0.28
CA GLU A 58 14.40 23.92 0.78
C GLU A 58 14.01 24.46 2.18
N SER A 59 13.10 23.82 2.93
CA SER A 59 12.36 24.50 4.02
C SER A 59 12.76 24.15 5.49
N THR A 60 12.53 25.12 6.40
CA THR A 60 12.90 25.12 7.83
C THR A 60 11.96 24.27 8.72
N SER A 61 12.32 24.00 9.99
CA SER A 61 11.64 22.99 10.84
C SER A 61 10.12 23.18 11.03
N ARG A 62 9.61 24.42 10.98
CA ARG A 62 8.17 24.72 11.10
C ARG A 62 7.39 24.38 9.83
N GLU A 63 8.05 24.47 8.68
CA GLU A 63 7.50 24.13 7.36
C GLU A 63 7.48 22.62 7.16
N GLN A 64 8.46 21.90 7.72
CA GLN A 64 8.47 20.44 7.77
C GLN A 64 7.25 19.86 8.51
N ASP A 65 6.84 20.45 9.64
CA ASP A 65 5.64 20.00 10.37
C ASP A 65 4.32 20.23 9.58
N SER A 66 4.24 21.31 8.80
CA SER A 66 3.11 21.53 7.89
C SER A 66 3.15 20.58 6.70
N ARG A 67 4.34 20.36 6.10
CA ARG A 67 4.55 19.39 5.02
C ARG A 67 4.11 17.99 5.47
N ARG A 68 4.56 17.57 6.65
CA ARG A 68 4.22 16.27 7.23
C ARG A 68 2.72 16.10 7.41
N ARG A 69 2.02 17.10 7.94
CA ARG A 69 0.55 17.06 8.08
C ARG A 69 -0.17 16.98 6.72
N LEU A 70 0.29 17.74 5.73
CA LEU A 70 -0.28 17.72 4.39
C LEU A 70 -0.05 16.37 3.71
N LEU A 71 1.16 15.82 3.75
CA LEU A 71 1.48 14.50 3.21
C LEU A 71 0.65 13.40 3.86
N LEU A 72 0.48 13.44 5.18
CA LEU A 72 -0.36 12.48 5.90
C LEU A 72 -1.82 12.57 5.46
N SER A 73 -2.35 13.80 5.30
CA SER A 73 -3.70 14.01 4.78
C SER A 73 -3.87 13.47 3.35
N CYS A 74 -2.85 13.61 2.51
CA CYS A 74 -2.84 13.05 1.15
C CYS A 74 -2.81 11.52 1.16
N ILE A 75 -2.02 10.91 2.05
CA ILE A 75 -2.01 9.45 2.24
C ILE A 75 -3.39 8.98 2.67
N GLN A 76 -3.99 9.60 3.67
CA GLN A 76 -5.33 9.24 4.17
C GLN A 76 -6.43 9.38 3.10
N ALA A 77 -6.39 10.47 2.32
CA ALA A 77 -7.29 10.66 1.19
C ALA A 77 -7.09 9.57 0.12
N THR A 78 -5.84 9.19 -0.13
CA THR A 78 -5.49 8.10 -1.05
C THR A 78 -5.98 6.75 -0.53
N THR A 79 -5.79 6.45 0.77
CA THR A 79 -6.34 5.25 1.41
C THR A 79 -7.84 5.17 1.21
N HIS A 80 -8.54 6.28 1.43
CA HIS A 80 -9.99 6.35 1.26
C HIS A 80 -10.39 6.13 -0.20
N ALA A 81 -9.71 6.76 -1.16
CA ALA A 81 -9.98 6.56 -2.59
C ALA A 81 -9.77 5.09 -3.00
N LEU A 82 -8.66 4.49 -2.59
CA LEU A 82 -8.35 3.08 -2.86
C LEU A 82 -9.41 2.14 -2.24
N ALA A 83 -9.87 2.42 -1.01
CA ALA A 83 -10.93 1.65 -0.36
C ALA A 83 -12.27 1.71 -1.11
N HIS A 84 -12.51 2.76 -1.90
CA HIS A 84 -13.70 2.92 -2.75
C HIS A 84 -13.50 2.41 -4.18
N GLY A 85 -12.40 1.68 -4.44
CA GLY A 85 -12.16 1.02 -5.73
C GLY A 85 -11.49 1.90 -6.78
N HIS A 86 -11.01 3.10 -6.42
CA HIS A 86 -10.16 3.88 -7.32
C HIS A 86 -8.80 3.20 -7.48
N GLN A 87 -8.27 3.19 -8.71
CA GLN A 87 -6.93 2.70 -9.00
C GLN A 87 -5.97 3.87 -9.17
N LEU A 88 -4.74 3.69 -8.70
CA LEU A 88 -3.67 4.66 -8.93
C LEU A 88 -2.93 4.30 -10.21
N ASN A 89 -2.68 5.32 -11.01
CA ASN A 89 -1.73 5.22 -12.11
C ASN A 89 -0.30 5.38 -11.59
N PRO A 90 0.72 4.96 -12.35
CA PRO A 90 2.12 5.09 -11.92
C PRO A 90 2.55 6.50 -11.51
N THR A 91 2.02 7.54 -12.15
CA THR A 91 2.35 8.93 -11.87
C THR A 91 1.86 9.40 -10.49
N THR A 92 0.81 8.80 -9.95
CA THR A 92 0.31 9.07 -8.59
C THR A 92 0.83 8.06 -7.57
N GLN A 93 1.07 6.82 -8.00
CA GLN A 93 1.57 5.76 -7.13
C GLN A 93 3.01 6.01 -6.64
N ILE A 94 3.92 6.47 -7.52
CA ILE A 94 5.32 6.72 -7.15
C ILE A 94 5.43 7.78 -6.04
N PRO A 95 4.79 8.97 -6.15
CA PRO A 95 4.81 9.96 -5.08
C PRO A 95 4.22 9.46 -3.75
N VAL A 96 3.15 8.65 -3.80
CA VAL A 96 2.55 8.07 -2.58
C VAL A 96 3.53 7.10 -1.90
N LEU A 97 4.20 6.26 -2.67
CA LEU A 97 5.23 5.35 -2.14
C LEU A 97 6.44 6.12 -1.58
N GLN A 98 6.88 7.20 -2.26
CA GLN A 98 7.94 8.07 -1.75
C GLN A 98 7.54 8.75 -0.43
N ALA A 99 6.30 9.24 -0.32
CA ALA A 99 5.80 9.81 0.92
C ALA A 99 5.78 8.77 2.06
N ILE A 100 5.34 7.53 1.78
CA ILE A 100 5.39 6.43 2.74
C ILE A 100 6.84 6.14 3.17
N ASP A 101 7.77 6.11 2.22
CA ASP A 101 9.20 5.90 2.48
C ASP A 101 9.81 6.99 3.38
N GLU A 102 9.42 8.25 3.18
CA GLU A 102 9.78 9.39 4.05
C GLU A 102 9.22 9.22 5.46
N PHE A 103 7.92 8.90 5.61
CA PHE A 103 7.33 8.69 6.93
C PHE A 103 7.93 7.52 7.70
N LEU A 104 8.28 6.42 7.00
CA LEU A 104 8.95 5.30 7.64
C LEU A 104 10.37 5.66 8.06
N GLN A 105 11.08 6.49 7.29
CA GLN A 105 12.38 7.01 7.70
C GLN A 105 12.23 7.88 8.96
N ASP A 106 11.28 8.81 8.96
CA ASP A 106 10.97 9.64 10.13
C ASP A 106 10.66 8.79 11.37
N MET A 107 9.93 7.68 11.23
CA MET A 107 9.62 6.75 12.34
C MET A 107 10.84 5.95 12.84
N LEU A 108 11.87 5.79 12.02
CA LEU A 108 13.13 5.17 12.46
C LEU A 108 14.01 6.18 13.20
N ASP A 109 13.96 7.45 12.79
CA ASP A 109 14.74 8.53 13.37
C ASP A 109 14.09 9.13 14.64
N THR A 110 12.78 8.96 14.80
CA THR A 110 11.97 9.53 15.90
C THR A 110 11.01 8.49 16.51
N ASP A 111 10.09 8.92 17.37
CA ASP A 111 9.07 8.04 17.96
C ASP A 111 8.00 7.63 16.94
N VAL A 112 7.54 6.38 17.03
CA VAL A 112 6.51 5.83 16.14
C VAL A 112 5.12 6.35 16.54
N ASP A 113 4.54 7.18 15.67
CA ASP A 113 3.15 7.60 15.79
C ASP A 113 2.18 6.53 15.24
N GLN A 114 1.32 6.01 16.12
CA GLN A 114 0.38 4.93 15.78
C GLN A 114 -0.58 5.31 14.65
N LYS A 115 -1.12 6.54 14.64
CA LYS A 115 -2.10 6.95 13.61
C LYS A 115 -1.45 7.03 12.23
N THR A 116 -0.23 7.54 12.17
CA THR A 116 0.57 7.56 10.95
C THR A 116 0.88 6.14 10.49
N LEU A 117 1.29 5.25 11.39
CA LEU A 117 1.58 3.85 11.06
C LEU A 117 0.35 3.13 10.47
N GLN A 118 -0.81 3.29 11.09
CA GLN A 118 -2.08 2.74 10.61
C GLN A 118 -2.46 3.26 9.22
N SER A 119 -2.26 4.56 8.97
CA SER A 119 -2.56 5.17 7.67
C SER A 119 -1.63 4.61 6.58
N ILE A 120 -0.34 4.44 6.91
CA ILE A 120 0.66 3.86 6.01
C ILE A 120 0.33 2.39 5.70
N THR A 121 0.10 1.57 6.73
CA THR A 121 -0.15 0.14 6.53
C THR A 121 -1.45 -0.10 5.79
N ALA A 122 -2.52 0.66 6.09
CA ALA A 122 -3.76 0.61 5.33
C ALA A 122 -3.55 0.95 3.84
N THR A 123 -2.80 2.02 3.55
CA THR A 123 -2.51 2.44 2.17
C THR A 123 -1.69 1.39 1.43
N LEU A 124 -0.64 0.85 2.06
CA LEU A 124 0.16 -0.24 1.50
C LEU A 124 -0.69 -1.48 1.25
N GLY A 125 -1.58 -1.84 2.17
CA GLY A 125 -2.48 -2.98 2.02
C GLY A 125 -3.36 -2.85 0.79
N SER A 126 -3.93 -1.67 0.56
CA SER A 126 -4.74 -1.40 -0.63
C SER A 126 -3.92 -1.38 -1.92
N LEU A 127 -2.72 -0.77 -1.89
CA LEU A 127 -1.81 -0.73 -3.04
C LEU A 127 -1.37 -2.12 -3.48
N LEU A 128 -0.89 -2.94 -2.54
CA LEU A 128 -0.33 -4.26 -2.80
C LEU A 128 -1.39 -5.30 -3.17
N HIS A 129 -2.68 -5.01 -2.95
CA HIS A 129 -3.76 -5.89 -3.38
C HIS A 129 -3.96 -5.86 -4.90
N ASP A 130 -3.58 -4.77 -5.58
CA ASP A 130 -3.69 -4.65 -7.03
C ASP A 130 -2.39 -5.12 -7.73
N PRO A 131 -2.36 -6.31 -8.39
CA PRO A 131 -1.14 -6.80 -9.05
C PRO A 131 -0.68 -5.91 -10.22
N SER A 132 -1.55 -5.06 -10.75
CA SER A 132 -1.22 -4.06 -11.78
C SER A 132 -0.25 -3.00 -11.27
N CYS A 133 -0.17 -2.82 -9.95
CA CYS A 133 0.59 -1.74 -9.33
C CYS A 133 2.11 -1.97 -9.35
N LEU A 134 2.59 -3.19 -9.64
CA LEU A 134 4.02 -3.55 -9.60
C LEU A 134 4.69 -3.64 -10.98
N LEU A 135 4.08 -3.09 -12.02
CA LEU A 135 4.55 -3.25 -13.40
C LEU A 135 5.85 -2.49 -13.73
N LEU A 136 6.21 -1.48 -12.94
CA LEU A 136 7.42 -0.67 -13.18
C LEU A 136 8.57 -1.01 -12.22
N PRO A 137 9.82 -1.12 -12.73
CA PRO A 137 10.99 -1.37 -11.89
C PRO A 137 11.20 -0.35 -10.77
N SER A 138 10.89 0.93 -11.01
CA SER A 138 11.00 2.00 -10.02
C SER A 138 10.05 1.80 -8.84
N ILE A 139 8.83 1.32 -9.10
CA ILE A 139 7.84 1.01 -8.07
C ILE A 139 8.31 -0.19 -7.25
N VAL A 140 8.82 -1.23 -7.90
CA VAL A 140 9.37 -2.41 -7.24
C VAL A 140 10.52 -2.04 -6.28
N ALA A 141 11.43 -1.18 -6.73
CA ALA A 141 12.54 -0.70 -5.90
C ALA A 141 12.06 0.12 -4.69
N LEU A 142 11.05 0.98 -4.87
CA LEU A 142 10.45 1.74 -3.78
C LEU A 142 9.78 0.82 -2.76
N VAL A 143 8.98 -0.14 -3.22
CA VAL A 143 8.34 -1.11 -2.33
C VAL A 143 9.37 -1.91 -1.55
N HIS A 144 10.46 -2.35 -2.20
CA HIS A 144 11.56 -3.03 -1.51
C HIS A 144 12.14 -2.16 -0.37
N THR A 145 12.40 -0.88 -0.64
CA THR A 145 12.93 0.07 0.36
C THR A 145 11.95 0.29 1.52
N ILE A 146 10.66 0.48 1.21
CA ILE A 146 9.58 0.60 2.18
C ILE A 146 9.53 -0.62 3.10
N PHE A 147 9.64 -1.84 2.55
CA PHE A 147 9.58 -3.05 3.36
C PHE A 147 10.83 -3.30 4.21
N ILE A 148 12.01 -2.84 3.79
CA ILE A 148 13.19 -2.80 4.66
C ILE A 148 12.89 -1.92 5.87
N LYS A 149 12.42 -0.68 5.65
CA LYS A 149 12.15 0.26 6.74
C LYS A 149 11.00 -0.23 7.63
N LEU A 150 9.93 -0.75 7.04
CA LEU A 150 8.80 -1.29 7.79
C LEU A 150 9.20 -2.50 8.65
N THR A 151 10.12 -3.34 8.16
CA THR A 151 10.70 -4.45 8.93
C THR A 151 11.47 -3.94 10.16
N LEU A 152 12.28 -2.89 9.99
CA LEU A 152 13.02 -2.28 11.09
C LEU A 152 12.07 -1.62 12.10
N VAL A 153 11.07 -0.86 11.63
CA VAL A 153 10.02 -0.27 12.48
C VAL A 153 9.30 -1.37 13.27
N ALA A 154 8.91 -2.48 12.62
CA ALA A 154 8.23 -3.60 13.27
C ALA A 154 9.06 -4.22 14.41
N ALA A 155 10.39 -4.21 14.31
CA ALA A 155 11.28 -4.70 15.35
C ALA A 155 11.40 -3.76 16.56
N MET A 156 11.14 -2.46 16.36
CA MET A 156 11.30 -1.41 17.37
C MET A 156 9.98 -1.04 18.07
N ILE A 157 8.83 -1.25 17.42
CA ILE A 157 7.54 -0.86 17.97
C ILE A 157 7.10 -1.72 19.18
N PRO A 158 6.29 -1.15 20.10
CA PRO A 158 5.62 -1.93 21.12
C PRO A 158 4.73 -3.02 20.51
N ALA A 159 4.63 -4.16 21.21
CA ALA A 159 3.79 -5.29 20.81
C ALA A 159 2.33 -4.91 20.49
N SER A 160 1.79 -3.89 21.16
CA SER A 160 0.42 -3.39 20.94
C SER A 160 0.18 -2.84 19.54
N LEU A 161 1.24 -2.44 18.81
CA LEU A 161 1.16 -1.89 17.45
C LEU A 161 1.41 -2.95 16.37
N LEU A 162 1.85 -4.15 16.73
CA LEU A 162 2.02 -5.26 15.78
C LEU A 162 0.76 -5.61 14.98
N PRO A 163 -0.46 -5.55 15.54
CA PRO A 163 -1.68 -5.78 14.75
C PRO A 163 -1.82 -4.87 13.53
N ASP A 164 -1.22 -3.69 13.55
CA ASP A 164 -1.29 -2.72 12.45
C ASP A 164 -0.34 -3.10 11.29
N VAL A 165 0.73 -3.87 11.56
CA VAL A 165 1.80 -4.17 10.59
C VAL A 165 1.78 -5.61 10.10
N VAL A 166 1.48 -6.57 10.99
CA VAL A 166 1.47 -8.02 10.68
C VAL A 166 0.63 -8.37 9.45
N PRO A 167 -0.58 -7.84 9.25
CA PRO A 167 -1.38 -8.15 8.07
C PRO A 167 -0.69 -7.80 6.74
N ILE A 168 0.13 -6.74 6.72
CA ILE A 168 0.86 -6.30 5.52
C ILE A 168 1.99 -7.27 5.18
N PHE A 169 2.72 -7.75 6.17
CA PHE A 169 3.71 -8.80 5.95
C PHE A 169 3.04 -10.10 5.49
N SER A 170 1.89 -10.47 6.09
CA SER A 170 1.12 -11.65 5.63
C SER A 170 0.64 -11.50 4.19
N LEU A 171 0.25 -10.30 3.76
CA LEU A 171 -0.12 -10.03 2.37
C LEU A 171 1.06 -10.30 1.41
N MET A 172 2.27 -9.85 1.76
CA MET A 172 3.48 -10.05 0.95
C MET A 172 3.83 -11.53 0.78
N THR A 173 3.63 -12.35 1.81
CA THR A 173 3.90 -13.80 1.74
C THR A 173 2.99 -14.54 0.76
N LYS A 174 1.87 -13.95 0.32
CA LYS A 174 0.99 -14.54 -0.71
C LYS A 174 1.62 -14.55 -2.10
N SER A 175 2.71 -13.80 -2.32
CA SER A 175 3.44 -13.75 -3.58
C SER A 175 4.88 -14.22 -3.40
N SER A 176 5.45 -14.89 -4.40
CA SER A 176 6.86 -15.30 -4.40
C SER A 176 7.81 -14.11 -4.37
N TRP A 177 7.47 -13.06 -5.12
CA TRP A 177 8.20 -11.79 -5.10
C TRP A 177 8.18 -11.16 -3.70
N GLY A 178 7.00 -11.01 -3.08
CA GLY A 178 6.89 -10.40 -1.76
C GLY A 178 7.58 -11.24 -0.67
N THR A 179 7.53 -12.56 -0.78
CA THR A 179 8.32 -13.47 0.06
C THR A 179 9.82 -13.23 -0.09
N SER A 180 10.32 -13.05 -1.32
CA SER A 180 11.72 -12.73 -1.58
C SER A 180 12.15 -11.39 -0.95
N VAL A 181 11.29 -10.36 -1.02
CA VAL A 181 11.53 -9.07 -0.34
C VAL A 181 11.68 -9.28 1.16
N LEU A 182 10.75 -9.98 1.82
CA LEU A 182 10.80 -10.20 3.27
C LEU A 182 12.04 -11.01 3.71
N VAL A 183 12.43 -12.00 2.90
CA VAL A 183 13.67 -12.77 3.14
C VAL A 183 14.90 -11.88 2.97
N GLY A 184 14.97 -11.09 1.90
CA GLY A 184 16.07 -10.15 1.64
C GLY A 184 16.20 -9.06 2.71
N CYS A 185 15.09 -8.68 3.35
CA CYS A 185 15.06 -7.74 4.48
C CYS A 185 15.48 -8.37 5.82
N ASN A 186 15.84 -9.66 5.85
CA ASN A 186 16.10 -10.43 7.07
C ASN A 186 14.95 -10.37 8.09
N PHE A 187 13.70 -10.39 7.62
CA PHE A 187 12.54 -10.26 8.49
C PHE A 187 12.42 -11.42 9.50
N VAL A 188 12.99 -12.59 9.19
CA VAL A 188 13.06 -13.73 10.11
C VAL A 188 13.75 -13.34 11.42
N GLY A 189 14.88 -12.63 11.36
CA GLY A 189 15.60 -12.18 12.55
C GLY A 189 14.76 -11.22 13.40
N ALA A 190 14.10 -10.25 12.76
CA ALA A 190 13.21 -9.30 13.42
C ALA A 190 12.02 -9.99 14.10
N LEU A 191 11.36 -10.92 13.41
CA LEU A 191 10.25 -11.71 13.97
C LEU A 191 10.66 -12.50 15.20
N LEU A 192 11.83 -13.12 15.16
CA LEU A 192 12.33 -13.85 16.33
C LEU A 192 12.62 -12.92 17.51
N ALA A 193 13.18 -11.74 17.26
CA ALA A 193 13.39 -10.75 18.32
C ALA A 193 12.05 -10.31 18.94
N ILE A 194 11.03 -10.08 18.11
CA ILE A 194 9.67 -9.72 18.56
C ILE A 194 9.07 -10.86 19.40
N MET A 195 9.20 -12.11 18.95
CA MET A 195 8.63 -13.29 19.62
C MET A 195 9.38 -13.68 20.90
N GLN A 196 10.66 -13.35 21.04
CA GLN A 196 11.44 -13.59 22.26
C GLN A 196 10.90 -12.84 23.48
N SER A 197 10.09 -11.80 23.29
CA SER A 197 9.31 -11.20 24.37
C SER A 197 8.34 -12.25 24.95
N GLY A 198 8.70 -12.86 26.09
CA GLY A 198 7.89 -13.87 26.78
C GLY A 198 6.50 -13.40 27.25
N THR A 199 6.12 -12.15 26.95
CA THR A 199 4.81 -11.56 27.21
C THR A 199 4.03 -11.25 25.93
N LEU A 200 4.52 -11.65 24.76
CA LEU A 200 3.87 -11.31 23.48
C LEU A 200 2.47 -11.92 23.38
N GLN A 201 2.33 -13.21 23.68
CA GLN A 201 1.05 -13.94 23.61
C GLN A 201 -0.05 -13.31 24.49
N THR A 202 0.32 -12.66 25.60
CA THR A 202 -0.63 -12.00 26.51
C THR A 202 -0.92 -10.54 26.14
N LYS A 203 -0.15 -9.95 25.20
CA LYS A 203 -0.24 -8.54 24.80
C LYS A 203 -0.92 -8.31 23.45
N ILE A 204 -1.00 -9.33 22.60
CA ILE A 204 -1.67 -9.26 21.30
C ILE A 204 -2.79 -10.28 21.20
N SER A 205 -3.74 -10.03 20.29
CA SER A 205 -4.83 -10.97 20.07
C SER A 205 -4.32 -12.28 19.46
N GLN A 206 -4.99 -13.38 19.79
CA GLN A 206 -4.65 -14.72 19.30
C GLN A 206 -4.55 -14.82 17.76
N PRO A 207 -5.44 -14.19 16.95
CA PRO A 207 -5.31 -14.22 15.50
C PRO A 207 -4.01 -13.60 14.99
N ILE A 208 -3.54 -12.50 15.60
CA ILE A 208 -2.29 -11.83 15.20
C ILE A 208 -1.08 -12.68 15.61
N TYR A 209 -1.13 -13.31 16.77
CA TYR A 209 -0.09 -14.25 17.20
C TYR A 209 0.04 -15.45 16.25
N ILE A 210 -1.09 -16.04 15.83
CA ILE A 210 -1.13 -17.13 14.84
C ILE A 210 -0.61 -16.65 13.48
N ALA A 211 -0.94 -15.43 13.06
CA ALA A 211 -0.44 -14.85 11.82
C ALA A 211 1.09 -14.66 11.86
N LEU A 212 1.65 -14.19 12.99
CA LEU A 212 3.08 -14.10 13.21
C LEU A 212 3.78 -15.46 13.13
N LEU A 213 3.22 -16.48 13.79
CA LEU A 213 3.75 -17.86 13.74
C LEU A 213 3.73 -18.42 12.32
N SER A 214 2.60 -18.24 11.62
CA SER A 214 2.42 -18.71 10.25
C SER A 214 3.40 -18.02 9.31
N LEU A 215 3.62 -16.73 9.51
CA LEU A 215 4.54 -15.94 8.71
C LEU A 215 6.00 -16.34 8.96
N LEU A 216 6.38 -16.54 10.22
CA LEU A 216 7.71 -17.06 10.56
C LEU A 216 7.94 -18.43 9.93
N GLN A 217 6.97 -19.34 10.04
CA GLN A 217 7.05 -20.67 9.44
C GLN A 217 7.25 -20.58 7.92
N HIS A 218 6.45 -19.76 7.23
CA HIS A 218 6.56 -19.55 5.78
C HIS A 218 7.94 -19.05 5.36
N LEU A 219 8.48 -18.05 6.07
CA LEU A 219 9.81 -17.51 5.76
C LEU A 219 10.94 -18.50 6.08
N LEU A 220 10.80 -19.31 7.14
CA LEU A 220 11.78 -20.36 7.46
C LEU A 220 11.78 -21.47 6.39
N ASP A 221 10.62 -21.89 5.91
CA ASP A 221 10.54 -22.87 4.81
C ASP A 221 11.18 -22.30 3.52
N HIS A 222 11.00 -21.01 3.23
CA HIS A 222 11.56 -20.34 2.04
C HIS A 222 13.06 -20.00 2.12
N THR A 223 13.60 -19.78 3.31
CA THR A 223 15.04 -19.57 3.52
C THR A 223 15.85 -20.87 3.44
N GLY A 224 15.19 -22.00 3.16
CA GLY A 224 15.86 -23.30 3.08
C GLY A 224 16.27 -23.82 4.46
N TYR A 225 15.58 -23.44 5.53
CA TYR A 225 15.91 -23.86 6.90
C TYR A 225 15.98 -25.39 7.06
N ARG A 226 15.20 -26.15 6.28
CA ARG A 226 15.28 -27.61 6.21
C ARG A 226 16.59 -28.14 5.61
N ALA A 227 17.20 -27.42 4.67
CA ALA A 227 18.50 -27.74 4.08
C ALA A 227 19.67 -27.31 4.99
N LEU A 228 19.52 -26.19 5.70
CA LEU A 228 20.48 -25.69 6.71
C LEU A 228 20.60 -26.58 7.95
N ASN A 229 19.66 -27.52 8.14
CA ASN A 229 19.75 -28.55 9.17
C ASN A 229 20.99 -29.47 9.02
N GLN A 230 21.69 -29.41 7.88
CA GLN A 230 22.90 -30.18 7.56
C GLN A 230 24.22 -29.37 7.63
N GLN A 231 24.18 -28.04 7.80
CA GLN A 231 25.40 -27.22 7.91
C GLN A 231 25.51 -26.64 9.32
N HIS A 232 26.25 -27.33 10.18
CA HIS A 232 26.73 -26.81 11.45
C HIS A 232 27.80 -25.74 11.17
N HIS A 233 27.62 -24.51 11.69
CA HIS A 233 28.68 -23.75 12.39
C HIS A 233 28.33 -22.33 12.91
N ASP A 234 27.11 -21.80 12.75
CA ASP A 234 26.80 -20.50 13.35
C ASP A 234 26.02 -20.61 14.67
N ASP A 235 26.53 -19.97 15.73
CA ASP A 235 25.90 -19.91 17.07
C ASP A 235 24.52 -19.22 17.02
N ILE A 236 24.33 -18.28 16.08
CA ILE A 236 23.05 -17.68 15.77
C ILE A 236 22.08 -18.75 15.22
N PHE A 237 22.56 -19.67 14.38
CA PHE A 237 21.76 -20.78 13.80
C PHE A 237 21.36 -21.86 14.82
N ALA A 238 22.21 -22.14 15.81
CA ALA A 238 21.85 -23.03 16.92
C ALA A 238 20.66 -22.46 17.71
N PHE A 239 20.65 -21.14 17.93
CA PHE A 239 19.54 -20.42 18.55
C PHE A 239 18.25 -20.51 17.72
N PHE A 240 18.33 -20.30 16.40
CA PHE A 240 17.19 -20.50 15.48
C PHE A 240 16.56 -21.91 15.61
N LYS A 241 17.37 -22.96 15.81
CA LYS A 241 16.94 -24.36 15.77
C LYS A 241 16.20 -24.81 17.02
N VAL A 242 16.66 -24.34 18.17
CA VAL A 242 15.98 -24.56 19.46
C VAL A 242 14.65 -23.79 19.49
N TYR A 243 14.65 -22.57 18.97
CA TYR A 243 13.48 -21.70 19.03
C TYR A 243 12.40 -22.06 18.01
N ALA A 244 12.78 -22.40 16.77
CA ALA A 244 11.83 -22.89 15.77
C ALA A 244 11.14 -24.20 16.22
N ARG A 245 11.85 -25.09 16.92
CA ARG A 245 11.23 -26.28 17.54
C ARG A 245 10.22 -25.92 18.62
N ARG A 246 10.57 -25.01 19.53
CA ARG A 246 9.68 -24.57 20.62
C ARG A 246 8.42 -23.88 20.08
N LEU A 247 8.58 -23.01 19.08
CA LEU A 247 7.45 -22.35 18.42
C LEU A 247 6.58 -23.31 17.62
N HIS A 248 7.17 -24.32 16.97
CA HIS A 248 6.40 -25.35 16.26
C HIS A 248 5.55 -26.19 17.25
N GLU A 249 6.07 -26.48 18.44
CA GLU A 249 5.29 -27.12 19.51
C GLU A 249 4.19 -26.22 20.07
N GLU A 250 4.45 -24.92 20.24
CA GLU A 250 3.43 -23.94 20.67
C GLU A 250 2.33 -23.74 19.62
N PHE A 251 2.70 -23.67 18.33
CA PHE A 251 1.74 -23.61 17.23
C PHE A 251 0.86 -24.87 17.18
N ARG A 252 1.47 -26.06 17.28
CA ARG A 252 0.74 -27.32 17.34
C ARG A 252 -0.25 -27.36 18.51
N LYS A 253 0.13 -26.84 19.69
CA LYS A 253 -0.74 -26.74 20.86
C LYS A 253 -1.88 -25.72 20.69
N SER A 254 -1.67 -24.69 19.87
CA SER A 254 -2.72 -23.69 19.57
C SER A 254 -3.79 -24.16 18.58
N GLN A 255 -3.54 -25.28 17.89
CA GLN A 255 -4.47 -25.90 16.93
C GLN A 255 -5.28 -27.08 17.52
N SER A 256 -4.96 -27.51 18.74
CA SER A 256 -5.64 -28.57 19.50
C SER A 256 -6.56 -28.00 20.56
#